data_AF-A0A7L0W7V3-F1
#
_entry.id   AF-A0A7L0W7V3-F1
#
_cell.length_a   1.000
_cell.length_b   1.000
_cell.length_c   1.000
_cell.angle_alpha   90.00
_cell.angle_beta   90.00
_cell.angle_gamma   90.00
#
_symmetry.space_group_name_H-M   'P 1'
#
loop_
_entity.id
_entity.type
_entity.pdbx_description
1 polymer ?
#
loop_
_entity_poly.entity_id
_entity_poly.type
_entity_poly.pdbx_seq_one_letter_code
_entity_poly.pdbx_strand_id
1 'polypeptide(L)'
;QNYPLYIRSVPTENELKFHYTVHTSLDVVDEKISAMGKAMVDQRELYLGLLYPTEDYKVYGYVTNSKVKFVMVVDSSNTALRDNEIRSV
;
A
#
# COMPACT_ATOMS: atom_id res chain seq x y z
N GLN A 1 -15.25 -2.48 -10.35
CA GLN A 1 -14.14 -3.04 -9.52
C GLN A 1 -13.07 -1.97 -9.37
N ASN A 2 -12.28 -1.99 -8.28
CA ASN A 2 -11.32 -0.96 -7.86
C ASN A 2 -11.90 0.47 -7.69
N TYR A 3 -13.15 0.58 -7.23
CA TYR A 3 -13.68 1.87 -6.78
C TYR A 3 -13.17 2.17 -5.38
N PRO A 4 -12.66 3.39 -5.11
CA PRO A 4 -12.17 3.73 -3.78
C PRO A 4 -13.30 3.74 -2.76
N LEU A 5 -13.13 2.96 -1.68
CA LEU A 5 -14.05 3.02 -0.53
C LEU A 5 -13.81 4.30 0.30
N TYR A 6 -12.55 4.73 0.35
CA TYR A 6 -12.11 5.91 1.09
C TYR A 6 -10.78 6.40 0.53
N ILE A 7 -10.64 7.71 0.33
CA ILE A 7 -9.37 8.38 0.03
C ILE A 7 -9.28 9.62 0.90
N ARG A 8 -8.12 9.83 1.51
CA ARG A 8 -7.77 11.04 2.24
C ARG A 8 -6.29 11.32 2.08
N SER A 9 -5.96 12.57 1.82
CA SER A 9 -4.59 13.08 1.77
C SER A 9 -4.40 14.16 2.82
N VAL A 10 -3.23 14.22 3.44
CA VAL A 10 -2.83 15.29 4.36
C VAL A 10 -1.35 15.59 4.10
N PRO A 11 -0.98 16.81 3.66
CA PRO A 11 -1.85 17.94 3.31
C PRO A 11 -2.73 17.67 2.07
N THR A 12 -3.76 18.48 1.85
CA THR A 12 -4.66 18.38 0.68
C THR A 12 -4.04 18.97 -0.60
N GLU A 13 -2.90 19.64 -0.46
CA GLU A 13 -2.09 20.07 -1.58
C GLU A 13 -1.53 18.85 -2.32
N ASN A 14 -1.57 18.86 -3.65
CA ASN A 14 -1.14 17.74 -4.50
C ASN A 14 -1.95 16.43 -4.37
N GLU A 15 -3.21 16.50 -3.91
CA GLU A 15 -4.12 15.33 -3.88
C GLU A 15 -4.09 14.52 -5.19
N LEU A 16 -4.12 15.19 -6.34
CA LEU A 16 -4.08 14.50 -7.63
C LEU A 16 -2.85 13.59 -7.80
N LYS A 17 -1.65 14.03 -7.35
CA LYS A 17 -0.42 13.21 -7.37
C LYS A 17 -0.59 11.95 -6.52
N PHE A 18 -1.18 12.09 -5.33
CA PHE A 18 -1.42 10.96 -4.44
C PHE A 18 -2.48 10.00 -5.01
N HIS A 19 -3.53 10.52 -5.64
CA HIS A 19 -4.55 9.70 -6.30
C HIS A 19 -3.94 8.87 -7.44
N TYR A 20 -3.08 9.47 -8.26
CA TYR A 20 -2.34 8.72 -9.30
C TYR A 20 -1.43 7.67 -8.70
N THR A 21 -0.67 8.02 -7.66
CA THR A 21 0.24 7.08 -6.98
C THR A 21 -0.53 5.87 -6.44
N VAL A 22 -1.65 6.10 -5.76
CA VAL A 22 -2.51 5.02 -5.25
C VAL A 22 -3.05 4.18 -6.41
N HIS A 23 -3.53 4.81 -7.48
CA HIS A 23 -4.09 4.11 -8.63
C HIS A 23 -3.07 3.16 -9.29
N THR A 24 -1.86 3.65 -9.58
CA THR A 24 -0.81 2.85 -10.22
C THR A 24 -0.26 1.76 -9.30
N SER A 25 -0.34 1.95 -7.97
CA SER A 25 0.11 0.93 -7.02
C SER A 25 -0.79 -0.32 -6.98
N LEU A 26 -2.03 -0.22 -7.48
CA LEU A 26 -2.98 -1.33 -7.48
C LEU A 26 -2.49 -2.51 -8.34
N ASP A 27 -1.79 -2.23 -9.44
CA ASP A 27 -1.21 -3.26 -10.30
C ASP A 27 -0.15 -4.09 -9.54
N VAL A 28 0.70 -3.41 -8.75
CA VAL A 28 1.73 -4.05 -7.91
C VAL A 28 1.09 -4.89 -6.80
N VAL A 29 -0.01 -4.40 -6.21
CA VAL A 29 -0.80 -5.17 -5.22
C VAL A 29 -1.33 -6.47 -5.84
N ASP A 30 -1.92 -6.38 -7.03
CA ASP A 30 -2.49 -7.55 -7.72
C ASP A 30 -1.42 -8.57 -8.13
N GLU A 31 -0.25 -8.11 -8.55
CA GLU A 31 0.91 -8.97 -8.83
C GLU A 31 1.38 -9.70 -7.56
N LYS A 32 1.57 -8.97 -6.45
CA LYS A 32 1.99 -9.57 -5.17
C LYS A 32 0.98 -10.60 -4.66
N ILE A 33 -0.31 -10.30 -4.72
CA ILE A 33 -1.37 -11.25 -4.34
C ILE A 33 -1.31 -12.50 -5.21
N SER A 34 -1.12 -12.33 -6.51
CA SER A 34 -1.02 -13.45 -7.47
C SER A 34 0.23 -14.30 -7.25
N ALA A 35 1.35 -13.68 -6.88
CA ALA A 35 2.60 -14.37 -6.53
C ALA A 35 2.46 -15.13 -5.21
N MET A 36 1.85 -14.52 -4.19
CA MET A 36 1.59 -15.16 -2.90
C MET A 36 0.79 -16.44 -3.07
N GLY A 37 -0.30 -16.42 -3.86
CA GLY A 37 -1.14 -17.59 -4.10
C GLY A 37 -0.41 -18.82 -4.67
N LYS A 38 0.77 -18.62 -5.29
CA LYS A 38 1.62 -19.70 -5.83
C LYS A 38 2.59 -20.26 -4.79
N ALA A 39 2.98 -19.48 -3.80
CA ALA A 39 3.85 -19.88 -2.70
C ALA A 39 2.99 -20.37 -1.52
N MET A 40 2.46 -21.59 -1.61
CA MET A 40 1.93 -22.27 -0.42
C MET A 40 3.08 -22.49 0.56
N VAL A 41 2.99 -21.93 1.78
CA VAL A 41 3.41 -22.54 3.07
C VAL A 41 3.39 -21.54 4.25
N ASP A 42 3.25 -20.22 4.07
CA ASP A 42 3.14 -19.28 5.22
C ASP A 42 2.04 -18.19 5.09
N GLN A 43 1.04 -18.47 4.25
CA GLN A 43 0.04 -17.50 3.78
C GLN A 43 -1.01 -17.11 4.85
N ARG A 44 -0.63 -16.22 5.76
CA ARG A 44 -1.57 -15.28 6.42
C ARG A 44 -1.06 -13.86 6.45
N GLU A 45 0.05 -13.57 5.80
CA GLU A 45 0.61 -12.22 5.80
C GLU A 45 -0.20 -11.32 4.86
N LEU A 46 -1.21 -10.66 5.44
CA LEU A 46 -2.07 -9.68 4.77
C LEU A 46 -1.34 -8.36 4.46
N TYR A 47 -0.23 -8.13 5.16
CA TYR A 47 0.66 -7.00 4.92
C TYR A 47 1.61 -7.30 3.76
N LEU A 48 1.54 -6.49 2.70
CA LEU A 48 2.34 -6.66 1.48
C LEU A 48 3.70 -5.96 1.56
N GLY A 49 3.96 -5.26 2.67
CA GLY A 49 5.17 -4.47 2.86
C GLY A 49 5.21 -3.21 2.02
N LEU A 50 6.43 -2.69 1.86
CA LEU A 50 6.76 -1.69 0.86
C LEU A 50 6.45 -2.27 -0.54
N LEU A 51 5.58 -1.59 -1.28
CA LEU A 51 5.26 -1.91 -2.67
C LEU A 51 6.38 -1.36 -3.57
N TYR A 52 6.65 -0.07 -3.46
CA TYR A 52 7.79 0.59 -4.09
C TYR A 52 8.10 1.92 -3.38
N PRO A 53 9.37 2.33 -3.37
CA PRO A 53 9.75 3.68 -3.00
C PRO A 53 9.71 4.63 -4.21
N THR A 54 9.58 5.91 -3.91
CA THR A 54 9.88 7.03 -4.80
C THR A 54 10.93 7.91 -4.11
N GLU A 55 11.36 8.99 -4.76
CA GLU A 55 12.28 9.96 -4.14
C GLU A 55 11.70 10.54 -2.84
N ASP A 56 10.46 11.02 -2.90
CA ASP A 56 9.83 11.73 -1.79
C ASP A 56 8.96 10.86 -0.89
N TYR A 57 8.50 9.69 -1.38
CA TYR A 57 7.49 8.88 -0.69
C TYR A 57 7.77 7.39 -0.70
N LYS A 58 7.26 6.70 0.33
CA LYS A 58 7.19 5.24 0.42
C LYS A 58 5.72 4.80 0.27
N VAL A 59 5.48 3.80 -0.57
CA VAL A 59 4.13 3.26 -0.81
C VAL A 59 4.02 1.87 -0.20
N TYR A 60 3.11 1.71 0.75
CA TYR A 60 2.85 0.45 1.46
C TYR A 60 1.51 -0.14 1.07
N GLY A 61 1.43 -1.47 1.07
CA GLY A 61 0.23 -2.21 0.72
C GLY A 61 -0.21 -3.16 1.82
N TYR A 62 -1.52 -3.28 1.99
CA TYR A 62 -2.15 -4.30 2.83
C TYR A 62 -3.42 -4.79 2.14
N VAL A 63 -3.70 -6.08 2.22
CA VAL A 63 -4.91 -6.68 1.67
C VAL A 63 -5.59 -7.53 2.72
N THR A 64 -6.86 -7.26 2.99
CA THR A 64 -7.65 -8.08 3.92
C THR A 64 -8.04 -9.42 3.30
N ASN A 65 -8.46 -10.36 4.15
CA ASN A 65 -9.06 -11.62 3.70
C ASN A 65 -10.33 -11.42 2.84
N SER A 66 -11.09 -10.34 3.07
CA SER A 66 -12.25 -9.93 2.24
C SER A 66 -11.86 -9.20 0.95
N LYS A 67 -10.56 -9.16 0.62
CA LYS A 67 -9.98 -8.55 -0.60
C LYS A 67 -10.11 -7.03 -0.67
N VAL A 68 -10.37 -6.36 0.45
CA VAL A 68 -10.19 -4.90 0.55
C VAL A 68 -8.71 -4.58 0.56
N LYS A 69 -8.29 -3.69 -0.35
CA LYS A 69 -6.92 -3.21 -0.50
C LYS A 69 -6.75 -1.88 0.22
N PHE A 70 -5.73 -1.79 1.06
CA PHE A 70 -5.28 -0.55 1.71
C PHE A 70 -3.95 -0.16 1.08
N VAL A 71 -3.84 1.09 0.66
CA VAL A 71 -2.61 1.69 0.15
C VAL A 71 -2.30 2.90 1.01
N MET A 72 -1.09 2.96 1.55
CA MET A 72 -0.61 4.07 2.37
C MET A 72 0.60 4.70 1.69
N VAL A 73 0.55 6.01 1.50
CA VAL A 73 1.66 6.80 0.96
C VAL A 73 2.17 7.69 2.09
N VAL A 74 3.45 7.56 2.43
CA VAL A 74 4.09 8.33 3.51
C VAL A 74 5.35 8.98 3.02
N ASP A 75 5.68 10.14 3.59
CA ASP A 75 6.91 10.86 3.29
C ASP A 75 8.14 9.99 3.61
N SER A 76 9.07 9.89 2.66
CA SER A 76 10.29 9.09 2.79
C SER A 76 11.19 9.56 3.94
N SER A 77 11.15 10.86 4.27
CA SER A 77 11.90 11.47 5.38
C SER A 77 11.34 11.11 6.76
N ASN A 78 10.10 10.58 6.83
CA ASN A 78 9.53 10.12 8.09
C ASN A 78 10.20 8.81 8.54
N THR A 79 11.17 8.93 9.45
CA THR A 79 11.96 7.81 9.98
C THR A 79 11.28 7.05 11.12
N ALA A 80 10.19 7.59 11.67
CA ALA A 80 9.43 6.96 12.75
C ALA A 80 8.57 5.79 12.24
N LEU A 81 8.21 5.80 10.96
CA LEU A 81 7.39 4.77 10.33
C LEU A 81 8.27 3.68 9.72
N ARG A 82 8.79 2.79 10.57
CA ARG A 82 9.45 1.57 10.10
C ARG A 82 8.41 0.47 9.88
N ASP A 83 8.84 -0.65 9.33
CA ASP A 83 7.94 -1.70 8.85
C ASP A 83 7.02 -2.27 9.94
N ASN A 84 7.53 -2.39 11.18
CA ASN A 84 6.75 -2.87 12.31
C ASN A 84 5.68 -1.88 12.75
N GLU A 85 6.02 -0.60 12.74
CA GLU A 85 5.11 0.50 13.07
C GLU A 85 4.01 0.58 12.01
N ILE A 86 4.35 0.52 10.72
CA ILE A 86 3.39 0.50 9.61
C ILE A 86 2.41 -0.68 9.73
N ARG A 87 2.90 -1.87 10.11
CA ARG A 87 2.05 -3.05 10.32
C ARG A 87 1.07 -2.89 11.48
N SER A 88 1.40 -2.06 12.47
CA SER A 88 0.60 -1.86 13.68
C SER A 88 -0.48 -0.78 13.57
N VAL A 89 -0.45 0.03 12.49
CA VAL A 89 -1.44 1.07 12.18
C VAL A 89 -2.70 0.46 11.58
#